data_AF-A0A954M6H7-F1
#
_entry.id   AF-A0A954M6H7-F1
#
_cell.length_a   1.000
_cell.length_b   1.000
_cell.length_c   1.000
_cell.angle_alpha   90.00
_cell.angle_beta   90.00
_cell.angle_gamma   90.00
#
_symmetry.space_group_name_H-M   'P 1'
#
loop_
_entity.id
_entity.type
_entity.pdbx_description
1 polymer ?
#
loop_
_entity_poly.entity_id
_entity_poly.type
_entity_poly.pdbx_seq_one_letter_code
_entity_poly.pdbx_strand_id
1 'polypeptide(L)'
;MVRWWMLWLLGLVCLTGPALAQEFSSAAGDALLKQYFRERTTQVSDACLASIKTREDWEAVQAQRRAELQEMLGLSPWPERTPLQPVVTGMIEHGDIVVEKVHFQSRPGLYVTGNLYRPAVVTEKLPAVLYVCGHGRVAKDGVSYGNKVHYQHHGVWFARNGYVCLMIDTIQLGEIEGLHHGTYREGMWWWANRGYTPAGVEAWNGIRSLDYLQSREEVDPERLGVTGRSGGGAYSWWVAALDERIKCAVPVAGITSMENH
;
A
#
# COMPACT_ATOMS: atom_id res chain seq x y z
N MET A 1 -9.44 59.49 69.58
CA MET A 1 -8.27 58.83 68.93
C MET A 1 -8.78 57.55 68.28
N VAL A 2 -9.28 57.61 67.04
CA VAL A 2 -8.57 57.29 65.79
C VAL A 2 -7.93 55.90 65.82
N ARG A 3 -8.55 54.93 65.12
CA ARG A 3 -7.92 54.21 63.99
C ARG A 3 -8.93 53.28 63.32
N TRP A 4 -9.41 53.74 62.16
CA TRP A 4 -10.05 52.92 61.13
C TRP A 4 -9.00 52.02 60.47
N TRP A 5 -9.33 50.75 60.26
CA TRP A 5 -8.57 49.86 59.38
C TRP A 5 -9.13 50.02 57.96
N MET A 6 -8.34 50.64 57.08
CA MET A 6 -8.64 50.75 55.64
C MET A 6 -7.88 49.65 54.91
N LEU A 7 -8.62 48.71 54.33
CA LEU A 7 -8.14 47.70 53.40
C LEU A 7 -7.61 48.38 52.12
N TRP A 8 -6.35 48.12 51.77
CA TRP A 8 -5.80 48.50 50.46
C TRP A 8 -6.06 47.37 49.46
N LEU A 9 -7.05 47.57 48.59
CA LEU A 9 -7.23 46.81 47.35
C LEU A 9 -6.31 47.42 46.27
N LEU A 10 -5.19 46.77 45.98
CA LEU A 10 -4.39 47.05 44.79
C LEU A 10 -5.08 46.38 43.58
N GLY A 11 -5.85 47.17 42.84
CA GLY A 11 -6.40 46.75 41.55
C GLY A 11 -5.30 46.69 40.50
N LEU A 12 -4.93 45.48 40.06
CA LEU A 12 -4.15 45.28 38.85
C LEU A 12 -5.07 45.56 37.64
N VAL A 13 -4.90 46.71 37.00
CA VAL A 13 -5.53 46.97 35.70
C VAL A 13 -4.71 46.24 34.64
N CYS A 14 -5.08 45.00 34.33
CA CYS A 14 -4.61 44.32 33.13
C CYS A 14 -5.26 45.00 31.92
N LEU A 15 -4.52 45.89 31.25
CA LEU A 15 -4.87 46.38 29.92
C LEU A 15 -4.76 45.23 28.92
N THR A 16 -5.85 44.47 28.74
CA THR A 16 -6.00 43.55 27.61
C THR A 16 -6.29 44.37 26.35
N GLY A 17 -5.25 44.95 25.75
CA GLY A 17 -5.33 45.39 24.36
C GLY A 17 -5.44 44.16 23.46
N PRO A 18 -6.25 44.19 22.37
CA PRO A 18 -6.23 43.12 21.41
C PRO A 18 -4.82 43.06 20.82
N ALA A 19 -4.07 42.00 21.13
CA ALA A 19 -2.90 41.66 20.35
C ALA A 19 -3.40 41.37 18.94
N LEU A 20 -3.22 42.33 18.02
CA LEU A 20 -3.37 42.08 16.60
C LEU A 20 -2.32 41.03 16.26
N ALA A 21 -2.72 39.75 16.22
CA ALA A 21 -1.91 38.70 15.65
C ALA A 21 -1.65 39.10 14.19
N GLN A 22 -0.45 39.58 13.91
CA GLN A 22 -0.03 39.90 12.57
C GLN A 22 0.01 38.58 11.79
N GLU A 23 -0.88 38.42 10.82
CA GLU A 23 -0.83 37.27 9.91
C GLU A 23 0.52 37.33 9.17
N PHE A 24 1.44 36.44 9.55
CA PHE A 24 2.68 36.26 8.82
C PHE A 24 2.35 35.61 7.48
N SER A 25 2.57 36.33 6.37
CA SER A 25 2.46 35.74 5.04
C SER A 25 3.61 34.76 4.81
N SER A 26 3.29 33.48 4.61
CA SER A 26 4.26 32.45 4.23
C SER A 26 4.66 32.52 2.76
N ALA A 27 4.06 33.40 1.96
CA ALA A 27 4.12 33.35 0.49
C ALA A 27 5.55 33.34 -0.09
N ALA A 28 6.46 34.13 0.50
CA ALA A 28 7.87 34.13 0.07
C ALA A 28 8.58 32.81 0.41
N GLY A 29 8.34 32.26 1.60
CA GLY A 29 8.87 30.95 2.01
C GLY A 29 8.32 29.81 1.16
N ASP A 30 7.01 29.84 0.88
CA ASP A 30 6.35 28.85 0.03
C ASP A 30 6.88 28.91 -1.41
N ALA A 31 7.18 30.10 -1.93
CA ALA A 31 7.80 30.27 -3.25
C ALA A 31 9.22 29.68 -3.29
N LEU A 32 10.04 29.92 -2.27
CA LEU A 32 11.39 29.35 -2.16
C LEU A 32 11.34 27.82 -2.05
N LEU A 33 10.42 27.26 -1.25
CA LEU A 33 10.24 25.82 -1.13
C LEU A 33 9.81 25.20 -2.46
N LYS A 34 8.85 25.81 -3.17
CA LYS A 34 8.43 25.34 -4.50
C LYS A 34 9.58 25.35 -5.51
N GLN A 35 10.39 26.40 -5.53
CA GLN A 35 11.57 26.47 -6.39
C GLN A 35 12.57 25.37 -6.03
N TYR A 36 12.89 25.22 -4.75
CA TYR A 36 13.80 24.17 -4.27
C TYR A 36 13.32 22.78 -4.69
N PHE A 37 12.05 22.44 -4.46
CA PHE A 37 11.51 21.13 -4.84
C PHE A 37 11.54 20.93 -6.35
N ARG A 38 11.25 21.96 -7.15
CA ARG A 38 11.38 21.88 -8.62
C ARG A 38 12.81 21.57 -9.04
N GLU A 39 13.79 22.30 -8.52
CA GLU A 39 15.21 22.08 -8.83
C GLU A 39 15.67 20.68 -8.42
N ARG A 40 15.21 20.19 -7.25
CA ARG A 40 15.52 18.83 -6.79
C ARG A 40 14.86 17.76 -7.65
N THR A 41 13.61 17.95 -8.03
CA THR A 41 12.92 17.05 -8.95
C THR A 41 13.67 16.96 -10.27
N THR A 42 14.06 18.09 -10.88
CA THR A 42 14.85 18.10 -12.12
C THR A 42 16.17 17.35 -11.95
N GLN A 43 16.93 17.64 -10.89
CA GLN A 43 18.21 16.96 -10.64
C GLN A 43 18.06 15.43 -10.51
N VAL A 44 17.04 14.97 -9.77
CA VAL A 44 16.80 13.53 -9.59
C VAL A 44 16.31 12.90 -10.89
N SER A 45 15.39 13.55 -11.61
CA SER A 45 14.90 13.07 -12.91
C SER A 45 16.02 12.94 -13.93
N ASP A 46 16.87 13.96 -14.07
CA ASP A 46 17.99 13.98 -15.03
C ASP A 46 19.06 12.93 -14.69
N ALA A 47 19.28 12.67 -13.40
CA ALA A 47 20.22 11.64 -12.93
C ALA A 47 19.64 10.22 -13.03
N CYS A 48 18.31 10.08 -13.04
CA CYS A 48 17.64 8.78 -13.08
C CYS A 48 18.00 8.04 -14.37
N LEU A 49 18.64 6.88 -14.23
CA LEU A 49 19.13 6.04 -15.35
C LEU A 49 20.19 6.70 -16.26
N ALA A 50 20.76 7.85 -15.88
CA ALA A 50 21.73 8.56 -16.70
C ALA A 50 22.95 7.70 -17.07
N SER A 51 23.39 6.83 -16.14
CA SER A 51 24.51 5.90 -16.32
C SER A 51 24.13 4.54 -16.92
N ILE A 52 22.86 4.27 -17.18
CA ILE A 52 22.38 2.98 -17.69
C ILE A 52 22.08 3.16 -19.19
N LYS A 53 22.93 2.61 -20.05
CA LYS A 53 22.78 2.68 -21.51
C LYS A 53 22.58 1.31 -22.15
N THR A 54 23.04 0.26 -21.50
CA THR A 54 22.91 -1.12 -21.96
C THR A 54 22.14 -1.98 -20.96
N ARG A 55 21.86 -3.21 -21.39
CA ARG A 55 21.29 -4.23 -20.50
C ARG A 55 22.28 -4.60 -19.40
N GLU A 56 23.56 -4.71 -19.75
CA GLU A 56 24.63 -5.06 -18.82
C GLU A 56 24.78 -4.00 -17.73
N ASP A 57 24.65 -2.71 -18.06
CA ASP A 57 24.65 -1.62 -17.08
C ASP A 57 23.51 -1.76 -16.08
N TRP A 58 22.31 -2.14 -16.55
CA TRP A 58 21.14 -2.37 -15.68
C TRP A 58 21.35 -3.58 -14.77
N GLU A 59 21.75 -4.71 -15.35
CA GLU A 59 21.98 -5.96 -14.61
C GLU A 59 23.04 -5.77 -13.52
N ALA A 60 24.06 -4.95 -13.76
CA ALA A 60 25.10 -4.62 -12.79
C ALA A 60 24.59 -3.88 -11.54
N VAL A 61 23.50 -3.11 -11.64
CA VAL A 61 22.95 -2.32 -10.53
C VAL A 61 21.62 -2.85 -9.99
N GLN A 62 20.98 -3.79 -10.68
CA GLN A 62 19.63 -4.26 -10.36
C GLN A 62 19.50 -4.77 -8.91
N ALA A 63 20.47 -5.56 -8.45
CA ALA A 63 20.47 -6.09 -7.09
C ALA A 63 20.57 -4.96 -6.03
N GLN A 64 21.42 -3.96 -6.28
CA GLN A 64 21.54 -2.78 -5.41
C GLN A 64 20.24 -1.99 -5.38
N ARG A 65 19.64 -1.69 -6.55
CA ARG A 65 18.38 -0.94 -6.65
C ARG A 65 17.23 -1.65 -5.94
N ARG A 66 17.19 -2.97 -6.01
CA ARG A 66 16.20 -3.78 -5.27
C ARG A 66 16.43 -3.70 -3.75
N ALA A 67 17.67 -3.75 -3.28
CA ALA A 67 18.01 -3.61 -1.88
C ALA A 67 17.65 -2.20 -1.34
N GLU A 68 17.90 -1.15 -2.13
CA GLU A 68 17.48 0.23 -1.81
C GLU A 68 15.96 0.32 -1.71
N LEU A 69 15.20 -0.28 -2.65
CA LEU A 69 13.73 -0.32 -2.57
C LEU A 69 13.25 -1.07 -1.32
N GLN A 70 13.84 -2.22 -1.01
CA GLN A 70 13.54 -2.99 0.19
C GLN A 70 13.77 -2.14 1.46
N GLU A 71 14.88 -1.41 1.54
CA GLU A 71 15.19 -0.52 2.65
C GLU A 71 14.18 0.63 2.76
N MET A 72 13.91 1.33 1.65
CA MET A 72 12.94 2.45 1.62
C MET A 72 11.53 2.03 2.07
N LEU A 73 11.16 0.77 1.82
CA LEU A 73 9.89 0.20 2.25
C LEU A 73 9.90 -0.30 3.70
N GLY A 74 11.03 -0.23 4.41
CA GLY A 74 11.15 -0.76 5.78
C GLY A 74 11.10 -2.28 5.85
N LEU A 75 11.52 -2.95 4.77
CA LEU A 75 11.55 -4.41 4.64
C LEU A 75 12.97 -4.97 4.76
N SER A 76 13.93 -4.16 5.20
CA SER A 76 15.32 -4.58 5.44
C SER A 76 15.61 -4.70 6.95
N PRO A 77 16.10 -5.85 7.45
CA PRO A 77 16.16 -7.13 6.74
C PRO A 77 14.75 -7.66 6.43
N TRP A 78 14.67 -8.62 5.50
CA TRP A 78 13.38 -9.23 5.14
C TRP A 78 12.66 -9.75 6.38
N PRO A 79 11.34 -9.49 6.53
CA PRO A 79 10.55 -10.17 7.53
C PRO A 79 10.61 -11.68 7.33
N GLU A 80 10.56 -12.43 8.43
CA GLU A 80 10.56 -13.89 8.36
C GLU A 80 9.30 -14.42 7.63
N ARG A 81 9.49 -15.36 6.71
CA ARG A 81 8.40 -16.08 6.02
C ARG A 81 7.78 -17.13 6.94
N THR A 82 6.99 -16.68 7.92
CA THR A 82 6.26 -17.54 8.87
C THR A 82 5.13 -18.35 8.20
N PRO A 83 4.68 -19.51 8.75
CA PRO A 83 3.62 -20.31 8.16
C PRO A 83 2.35 -19.50 7.85
N LEU A 84 1.82 -19.62 6.63
CA LEU A 84 0.66 -18.84 6.15
C LEU A 84 -0.62 -19.12 6.94
N GLN A 85 -0.81 -20.35 7.45
CA GLN A 85 -2.06 -20.79 8.08
C GLN A 85 -3.32 -20.41 7.26
N PRO A 86 -3.38 -20.81 5.97
CA PRO A 86 -4.49 -20.42 5.11
C PRO A 86 -5.77 -21.14 5.53
N VAL A 87 -6.89 -20.42 5.50
CA VAL A 87 -8.23 -20.94 5.78
C VAL A 87 -9.16 -20.54 4.64
N VAL A 88 -9.85 -21.53 4.08
CA VAL A 88 -10.98 -21.30 3.19
C VAL A 88 -12.23 -21.22 4.06
N THR A 89 -12.87 -20.05 4.11
CA THR A 89 -14.04 -19.80 4.96
C THR A 89 -15.36 -20.05 4.24
N GLY A 90 -15.32 -20.17 2.92
CA GLY A 90 -16.48 -20.51 2.12
C GLY A 90 -16.13 -20.60 0.64
N MET A 91 -17.01 -21.23 -0.12
CA MET A 91 -16.89 -21.42 -1.55
C MET A 91 -18.20 -21.04 -2.22
N ILE A 92 -18.12 -20.38 -3.38
CA ILE A 92 -19.26 -20.03 -4.22
C ILE A 92 -18.99 -20.62 -5.60
N GLU A 93 -19.89 -21.48 -6.06
CA GLU A 93 -19.91 -21.96 -7.44
C GLU A 93 -20.85 -21.07 -8.25
N HIS A 94 -20.38 -20.56 -9.38
CA HIS A 94 -21.18 -19.70 -10.23
C HIS A 94 -20.88 -19.93 -11.71
N GLY A 95 -21.70 -20.78 -12.33
CA GLY A 95 -21.55 -21.13 -13.75
C GLY A 95 -20.24 -21.86 -13.99
N ASP A 96 -19.35 -21.21 -14.73
CA ASP A 96 -18.06 -21.72 -15.20
C ASP A 96 -16.88 -21.43 -14.25
N ILE A 97 -17.14 -20.80 -13.10
CA ILE A 97 -16.10 -20.42 -12.14
C ILE A 97 -16.42 -20.85 -10.71
N VAL A 98 -15.36 -20.94 -9.90
CA VAL A 98 -15.42 -21.11 -8.45
C VAL A 98 -14.72 -19.93 -7.78
N VAL A 99 -15.31 -19.44 -6.69
CA VAL A 99 -14.75 -18.39 -5.84
C VAL A 99 -14.59 -18.93 -4.42
N GLU A 100 -13.36 -19.02 -3.94
CA GLU A 100 -13.04 -19.36 -2.56
C GLU A 100 -12.78 -18.08 -1.75
N LYS A 101 -13.43 -17.95 -0.61
CA LYS A 101 -13.16 -16.89 0.37
C LYS A 101 -12.03 -17.36 1.27
N VAL A 102 -10.95 -16.59 1.33
CA VAL A 102 -9.71 -17.04 1.97
C VAL A 102 -9.17 -15.98 2.91
N HIS A 103 -8.53 -16.44 3.98
CA HIS A 103 -7.59 -15.60 4.71
C HIS A 103 -6.34 -16.40 5.08
N PHE A 104 -5.23 -15.70 5.25
CA PHE A 104 -3.96 -16.26 5.72
C PHE A 104 -3.16 -15.18 6.44
N GLN A 105 -2.06 -15.54 7.08
CA GLN A 105 -1.19 -14.62 7.80
C GLN A 105 0.05 -14.28 6.98
N SER A 106 0.25 -12.99 6.68
CA SER A 106 1.50 -12.51 6.08
C SER A 106 2.61 -12.37 7.13
N ARG A 107 2.22 -12.11 8.38
CA ARG A 107 3.04 -12.17 9.61
C ARG A 107 2.17 -12.70 10.74
N PRO A 108 2.75 -13.19 11.86
CA PRO A 108 1.96 -13.62 13.01
C PRO A 108 1.00 -12.52 13.47
N GLY A 109 -0.31 -12.80 13.43
CA GLY A 109 -1.39 -11.89 13.78
C GLY A 109 -1.79 -10.85 12.71
N LEU A 110 -1.06 -10.75 11.60
CA LEU A 110 -1.41 -9.89 10.47
C LEU A 110 -2.08 -10.70 9.37
N TYR A 111 -3.40 -10.58 9.28
CA TYR A 111 -4.22 -11.30 8.33
C TYR A 111 -4.33 -10.58 6.99
N VAL A 112 -4.20 -11.35 5.92
CA VAL A 112 -4.55 -10.96 4.55
C VAL A 112 -5.85 -11.66 4.20
N THR A 113 -6.88 -10.88 3.87
CA THR A 113 -8.18 -11.37 3.41
C THR A 113 -8.27 -11.27 1.90
N GLY A 114 -8.87 -12.28 1.26
CA GLY A 114 -8.90 -12.35 -0.19
C GLY A 114 -9.98 -13.28 -0.72
N ASN A 115 -10.17 -13.23 -2.03
CA ASN A 115 -10.97 -14.17 -2.79
C ASN A 115 -10.09 -14.80 -3.88
N LEU A 116 -10.06 -16.12 -3.95
CA LEU A 116 -9.41 -16.87 -5.02
C LEU A 116 -10.47 -17.27 -6.06
N TYR A 117 -10.30 -16.79 -7.28
CA TYR A 117 -11.16 -17.09 -8.42
C TYR A 117 -10.44 -18.08 -9.34
N ARG A 118 -11.13 -19.10 -9.82
CA ARG A 118 -10.58 -20.07 -10.78
C ARG A 118 -11.68 -20.63 -11.70
N PRO A 119 -11.34 -21.19 -12.87
CA PRO A 119 -12.24 -22.05 -13.61
C PRO A 119 -12.83 -23.14 -12.71
N ALA A 120 -14.10 -23.51 -12.94
CA ALA A 120 -14.75 -24.59 -12.21
C ALA A 120 -14.08 -25.94 -12.47
N VAL A 121 -13.65 -26.16 -13.73
CA VAL A 121 -12.91 -27.35 -14.16
C VAL A 121 -11.45 -26.97 -14.41
N VAL A 122 -10.54 -27.64 -13.71
CA VAL A 122 -9.08 -27.47 -13.86
C VAL A 122 -8.50 -28.82 -14.27
N THR A 123 -7.99 -28.91 -15.49
CA THR A 123 -7.40 -30.15 -16.05
C THR A 123 -5.88 -30.15 -16.00
N GLU A 124 -5.27 -28.97 -15.90
CA GLU A 124 -3.83 -28.74 -15.82
C GLU A 124 -3.55 -27.54 -14.91
N LYS A 125 -2.30 -27.39 -14.47
CA LYS A 125 -1.89 -26.23 -13.69
C LYS A 125 -2.04 -24.95 -14.51
N LEU A 126 -2.64 -23.94 -13.90
CA LEU A 126 -3.00 -22.69 -14.57
C LEU A 126 -2.02 -21.57 -14.24
N PRO A 127 -1.81 -20.61 -15.16
CA PRO A 127 -1.17 -19.35 -14.82
C PRO A 127 -1.98 -18.63 -13.73
N ALA A 128 -1.30 -17.97 -12.81
CA ALA A 128 -1.94 -17.27 -11.71
C ALA A 128 -1.64 -15.78 -11.69
N VAL A 129 -2.65 -14.98 -11.33
CA VAL A 129 -2.56 -13.52 -11.23
C VAL A 129 -2.87 -13.09 -9.81
N LEU A 130 -1.91 -12.43 -9.16
CA LEU A 130 -2.17 -11.67 -7.95
C LEU A 130 -2.81 -10.33 -8.35
N TYR A 131 -4.04 -10.10 -7.91
CA TYR A 131 -4.70 -8.81 -8.04
C TYR A 131 -4.64 -8.05 -6.70
N VAL A 132 -3.92 -6.93 -6.70
CA VAL A 132 -3.83 -6.02 -5.56
C VAL A 132 -4.84 -4.89 -5.72
N CYS A 133 -5.69 -4.67 -4.72
CA CYS A 133 -6.83 -3.77 -4.83
C CYS A 133 -6.47 -2.28 -4.68
N GLY A 134 -7.21 -1.42 -5.38
CA GLY A 134 -7.23 0.03 -5.13
C GLY A 134 -8.24 0.42 -4.04
N HIS A 135 -8.52 1.71 -3.89
CA HIS A 135 -9.33 2.24 -2.78
C HIS A 135 -10.85 2.22 -3.02
N GLY A 136 -11.39 1.10 -3.51
CA GLY A 136 -12.83 0.92 -3.74
C GLY A 136 -13.56 0.32 -2.54
N ARG A 137 -14.04 1.15 -1.61
CA ARG A 137 -14.74 0.66 -0.40
C ARG A 137 -16.08 0.03 -0.74
N VAL A 138 -16.36 -1.13 -0.16
CA VAL A 138 -17.69 -1.76 -0.16
C VAL A 138 -18.08 -2.09 1.26
N ALA A 139 -19.19 -1.49 1.71
CA ALA A 139 -19.77 -1.78 3.01
C ALA A 139 -21.30 -1.86 2.89
N LYS A 140 -21.90 -2.77 3.66
CA LYS A 140 -23.35 -2.93 3.74
C LYS A 140 -23.73 -3.04 5.22
N ASP A 141 -24.73 -2.28 5.63
CA ASP A 141 -25.24 -2.28 7.02
C ASP A 141 -24.12 -2.07 8.06
N GLY A 142 -23.14 -1.23 7.74
CA GLY A 142 -22.00 -0.91 8.60
C GLY A 142 -20.87 -1.96 8.60
N VAL A 143 -21.03 -3.07 7.89
CA VAL A 143 -20.02 -4.14 7.78
C VAL A 143 -19.18 -3.93 6.52
N SER A 144 -17.85 -3.93 6.65
CA SER A 144 -16.93 -3.92 5.51
C SER A 144 -16.90 -5.30 4.84
N TYR A 145 -16.99 -5.31 3.51
CA TYR A 145 -16.89 -6.53 2.69
C TYR A 145 -15.50 -6.68 2.06
N GLY A 146 -14.59 -5.74 2.36
CA GLY A 146 -13.30 -5.63 1.71
C GLY A 146 -13.38 -4.96 0.34
N ASN A 147 -12.32 -4.23 -0.01
CA ASN A 147 -12.21 -3.57 -1.30
C ASN A 147 -12.07 -4.55 -2.47
N LYS A 148 -11.71 -5.83 -2.22
CA LYS A 148 -11.77 -6.89 -3.24
C LYS A 148 -13.14 -7.05 -3.88
N VAL A 149 -14.23 -6.76 -3.16
CA VAL A 149 -15.60 -6.86 -3.69
C VAL A 149 -15.87 -5.79 -4.76
N HIS A 150 -15.30 -4.59 -4.63
CA HIS A 150 -15.42 -3.55 -5.65
C HIS A 150 -14.81 -4.00 -7.00
N TYR A 151 -13.73 -4.76 -6.92
CA TYR A 151 -12.94 -5.22 -8.07
C TYR A 151 -13.27 -6.65 -8.51
N GLN A 152 -14.24 -7.33 -7.88
CA GLN A 152 -14.51 -8.77 -8.09
C GLN A 152 -14.73 -9.18 -9.56
N HIS A 153 -15.23 -8.26 -10.38
CA HIS A 153 -15.42 -8.47 -11.81
C HIS A 153 -14.10 -8.78 -12.55
N HIS A 154 -12.95 -8.32 -12.05
CA HIS A 154 -11.64 -8.69 -12.58
C HIS A 154 -11.29 -10.15 -12.26
N GLY A 155 -11.51 -10.61 -11.02
CA GLY A 155 -11.28 -12.00 -10.63
C GLY A 155 -12.16 -12.96 -11.45
N VAL A 156 -13.43 -12.60 -11.65
CA VAL A 156 -14.36 -13.33 -12.53
C VAL A 156 -13.82 -13.39 -13.97
N TRP A 157 -13.34 -12.26 -14.51
CA TRP A 157 -12.80 -12.22 -15.86
C TRP A 157 -11.58 -13.13 -16.01
N PHE A 158 -10.62 -13.08 -15.09
CA PHE A 158 -9.44 -13.95 -15.11
C PHE A 158 -9.81 -15.43 -15.05
N ALA A 159 -10.70 -15.81 -14.13
CA ALA A 159 -11.17 -17.19 -14.01
C ALA A 159 -11.82 -17.69 -15.31
N ARG A 160 -12.67 -16.89 -15.95
CA ARG A 160 -13.29 -17.26 -17.24
C ARG A 160 -12.31 -17.33 -18.41
N ASN A 161 -11.12 -16.76 -18.27
CA ASN A 161 -10.07 -16.80 -19.29
C ASN A 161 -8.94 -17.80 -18.95
N GLY A 162 -9.18 -18.74 -18.03
CA GLY A 162 -8.24 -19.83 -17.75
C GLY A 162 -7.12 -19.47 -16.79
N TYR A 163 -7.31 -18.45 -15.95
CA TYR A 163 -6.33 -18.06 -14.92
C TYR A 163 -6.88 -18.35 -13.52
N VAL A 164 -5.97 -18.68 -12.60
CA VAL A 164 -6.26 -18.50 -11.17
C VAL A 164 -6.02 -17.04 -10.82
N CYS A 165 -6.96 -16.39 -10.13
CA CYS A 165 -6.77 -15.01 -9.68
C CYS A 165 -7.00 -14.91 -8.17
N LEU A 166 -5.96 -14.51 -7.45
CA LEU A 166 -6.08 -14.17 -6.03
C LEU A 166 -6.23 -12.66 -5.90
N MET A 167 -7.40 -12.21 -5.47
CA MET A 167 -7.65 -10.82 -5.13
C MET A 167 -7.47 -10.62 -3.64
N ILE A 168 -6.56 -9.74 -3.22
CA ILE A 168 -6.37 -9.41 -1.80
C ILE A 168 -6.85 -8.01 -1.46
N ASP A 169 -7.39 -7.87 -0.26
CA ASP A 169 -7.75 -6.57 0.30
C ASP A 169 -6.50 -5.78 0.71
N THR A 170 -6.65 -4.46 0.75
CA THR A 170 -5.70 -3.57 1.45
C THR A 170 -6.05 -3.48 2.93
N ILE A 171 -5.08 -3.22 3.80
CA ILE A 171 -5.28 -3.13 5.26
C ILE A 171 -6.37 -2.13 5.62
N GLN A 172 -6.39 -0.96 4.98
CA GLN A 172 -7.32 0.12 5.35
C GLN A 172 -8.79 -0.18 5.06
N LEU A 173 -9.05 -0.97 4.02
CA LEU A 173 -10.37 -1.13 3.40
C LEU A 173 -10.76 -2.61 3.24
N GLY A 174 -10.07 -3.51 3.94
CA GLY A 174 -10.34 -4.94 3.91
C GLY A 174 -11.54 -5.36 4.76
N GLU A 175 -11.80 -6.67 4.83
CA GLU A 175 -12.77 -7.23 5.78
C GLU A 175 -12.30 -7.05 7.22
N ILE A 176 -10.98 -7.04 7.44
CA ILE A 176 -10.35 -6.70 8.70
C ILE A 176 -9.67 -5.33 8.51
N GLU A 177 -10.42 -4.26 8.78
CA GLU A 177 -9.91 -2.90 8.62
C GLU A 177 -8.85 -2.59 9.70
N GLY A 178 -7.69 -2.10 9.26
CA GLY A 178 -6.63 -1.55 10.11
C GLY A 178 -6.35 -0.09 9.76
N LEU A 179 -5.72 0.64 10.68
CA LEU A 179 -5.26 2.00 10.37
C LEU A 179 -4.00 1.93 9.50
N HIS A 180 -4.08 2.48 8.29
CA HIS A 180 -3.01 2.43 7.29
C HIS A 180 -2.70 3.79 6.65
N HIS A 181 -3.57 4.79 6.82
CA HIS A 181 -3.35 6.18 6.37
C HIS A 181 -2.78 7.10 7.47
N GLY A 182 -2.18 6.52 8.51
CA GLY A 182 -1.79 7.25 9.72
C GLY A 182 -0.85 8.43 9.50
N THR A 183 0.08 8.38 8.55
CA THR A 183 1.07 9.47 8.34
C THR A 183 0.44 10.75 7.80
N TYR A 184 -0.17 10.69 6.62
CA TYR A 184 -0.71 11.89 5.96
C TYR A 184 -2.10 12.30 6.46
N ARG A 185 -2.88 11.35 7.02
CA ARG A 185 -4.24 11.62 7.51
C ARG A 185 -4.30 11.90 9.01
N GLU A 186 -3.55 11.14 9.80
CA GLU A 186 -3.60 11.18 11.28
C GLU A 186 -2.32 11.78 11.90
N GLY A 187 -1.37 12.27 11.09
CA GLY A 187 -0.13 12.87 11.57
C GLY A 187 0.83 11.91 12.29
N MET A 188 0.69 10.60 12.10
CA MET A 188 1.46 9.54 12.77
C MET A 188 2.86 9.35 12.17
N TRP A 189 3.62 10.44 12.03
CA TRP A 189 4.98 10.43 11.45
C TRP A 189 5.96 9.53 12.21
N TRP A 190 5.66 9.21 13.47
CA TRP A 190 6.44 8.27 14.29
C TRP A 190 6.42 6.82 13.77
N TRP A 191 5.54 6.47 12.82
CA TRP A 191 5.56 5.18 12.14
C TRP A 191 6.90 4.90 11.44
N ALA A 192 7.46 5.90 10.75
CA ALA A 192 8.74 5.78 10.07
C ALA A 192 9.88 5.50 11.07
N ASN A 193 9.85 6.12 12.25
CA ASN A 193 10.83 5.88 13.33
C ASN A 193 10.76 4.45 13.90
N ARG A 194 9.65 3.73 13.68
CA ARG A 194 9.49 2.32 14.05
C ARG A 194 9.77 1.35 12.90
N GLY A 195 10.26 1.87 11.77
CA GLY A 195 10.45 1.07 10.55
C GLY A 195 9.15 0.62 9.90
N TYR A 196 8.01 1.21 10.25
CA TYR A 196 6.73 0.90 9.64
C TYR A 196 6.47 1.86 8.47
N THR A 197 6.26 1.31 7.29
CA THR A 197 5.71 2.05 6.15
C THR A 197 4.43 1.36 5.66
N PRO A 198 3.35 2.10 5.37
CA PRO A 198 2.14 1.51 4.81
C PRO A 198 2.44 0.70 3.54
N ALA A 199 3.20 1.31 2.63
CA ALA A 199 3.63 0.70 1.37
C ALA A 199 4.38 -0.62 1.56
N GLY A 200 5.30 -0.70 2.53
CA GLY A 200 6.07 -1.90 2.80
C GLY A 200 5.23 -3.05 3.30
N VAL A 201 4.24 -2.80 4.15
CA VAL A 201 3.35 -3.87 4.62
C VAL A 201 2.48 -4.40 3.48
N GLU A 202 1.97 -3.54 2.59
CA GLU A 202 1.20 -4.01 1.43
C GLU A 202 2.08 -4.77 0.42
N ALA A 203 3.33 -4.33 0.21
CA ALA A 203 4.30 -5.08 -0.59
C ALA A 203 4.58 -6.47 0.03
N TRP A 204 4.74 -6.55 1.35
CA TRP A 204 4.93 -7.81 2.05
C TRP A 204 3.69 -8.72 1.98
N ASN A 205 2.49 -8.16 2.14
CA ASN A 205 1.23 -8.89 1.94
C ASN A 205 1.19 -9.48 0.53
N GLY A 206 1.54 -8.70 -0.50
CA GLY A 206 1.63 -9.17 -1.88
C GLY A 206 2.63 -10.31 -2.07
N ILE A 207 3.85 -10.21 -1.51
CA ILE A 207 4.86 -11.28 -1.56
C ILE A 207 4.35 -12.56 -0.90
N ARG A 208 3.70 -12.45 0.26
CA ARG A 208 3.11 -13.59 0.98
C ARG A 208 1.88 -14.17 0.27
N SER A 209 1.14 -13.36 -0.50
CA SER A 209 0.09 -13.84 -1.40
C SER A 209 0.65 -14.71 -2.53
N LEU A 210 1.85 -14.42 -3.04
CA LEU A 210 2.51 -15.28 -4.02
C LEU A 210 2.91 -16.63 -3.40
N ASP A 211 3.32 -16.65 -2.13
CA ASP A 211 3.56 -17.90 -1.40
C ASP A 211 2.29 -18.73 -1.27
N TYR A 212 1.16 -18.08 -0.99
CA TYR A 212 -0.13 -18.76 -0.96
C TYR A 212 -0.50 -19.32 -2.34
N LEU A 213 -0.37 -18.54 -3.42
CA LEU A 213 -0.61 -19.01 -4.79
C LEU A 213 0.25 -20.24 -5.14
N GLN A 214 1.54 -20.23 -4.80
CA GLN A 214 2.42 -21.38 -5.09
C GLN A 214 2.09 -22.64 -4.27
N SER A 215 1.37 -22.51 -3.15
CA SER A 215 0.89 -23.66 -2.37
C SER A 215 -0.35 -24.34 -2.95
N ARG A 216 -0.99 -23.73 -3.97
CA ARG A 216 -2.21 -24.24 -4.59
C ARG A 216 -1.88 -25.28 -5.67
N GLU A 217 -2.61 -26.40 -5.67
CA GLU A 217 -2.37 -27.49 -6.61
C GLU A 217 -2.72 -27.10 -8.05
N GLU A 218 -3.71 -26.23 -8.21
CA GLU A 218 -4.19 -25.70 -9.49
C GLU A 218 -3.29 -24.63 -10.11
N VAL A 219 -2.26 -24.15 -9.39
CA VAL A 219 -1.39 -23.07 -9.85
C VAL A 219 -0.08 -23.62 -10.43
N ASP A 220 0.29 -23.09 -11.60
CA ASP A 220 1.63 -23.24 -12.16
C ASP A 220 2.58 -22.22 -11.49
N PRO A 221 3.55 -22.68 -10.65
CA PRO A 221 4.42 -21.78 -9.90
C PRO A 221 5.37 -20.97 -10.79
N GLU A 222 5.55 -21.35 -12.07
CA GLU A 222 6.43 -20.64 -13.01
C GLU A 222 5.69 -19.57 -13.83
N ARG A 223 4.36 -19.47 -13.69
CA ARG A 223 3.51 -18.57 -14.48
C ARG A 223 2.71 -17.61 -13.60
N LEU A 224 3.43 -16.84 -12.78
CA LEU A 224 2.85 -15.84 -11.89
C LEU A 224 2.90 -14.44 -12.50
N GLY A 225 1.78 -13.72 -12.42
CA GLY A 225 1.69 -12.30 -12.77
C GLY A 225 1.07 -11.47 -11.66
N VAL A 226 1.21 -10.15 -11.75
CA VAL A 226 0.60 -9.20 -10.80
C VAL A 226 -0.04 -8.03 -11.54
N THR A 227 -1.21 -7.61 -11.06
CA THR A 227 -1.91 -6.42 -11.57
C THR A 227 -2.75 -5.77 -10.48
N GLY A 228 -3.19 -4.55 -10.73
CA GLY A 228 -4.04 -3.79 -9.84
C GLY A 228 -4.27 -2.39 -10.37
N ARG A 229 -5.28 -1.70 -9.81
CA ARG A 229 -5.67 -0.35 -10.21
C ARG A 229 -5.47 0.67 -9.09
N SER A 230 -5.01 1.88 -9.43
CA SER A 230 -4.79 2.97 -8.46
C SER A 230 -3.74 2.58 -7.41
N GLY A 231 -4.06 2.54 -6.12
CA GLY A 231 -3.17 2.01 -5.08
C GLY A 231 -2.65 0.60 -5.42
N GLY A 232 -3.51 -0.25 -5.96
CA GLY A 232 -3.13 -1.57 -6.48
C GLY A 232 -2.15 -1.50 -7.65
N GLY A 233 -2.22 -0.47 -8.48
CA GLY A 233 -1.24 -0.25 -9.54
C GLY A 233 0.15 0.08 -8.98
N ALA A 234 0.22 0.87 -7.91
CA ALA A 234 1.49 1.14 -7.20
C ALA A 234 2.04 -0.14 -6.55
N TYR A 235 1.18 -0.91 -5.88
CA TYR A 235 1.57 -2.17 -5.24
C TYR A 235 2.08 -3.20 -6.25
N SER A 236 1.49 -3.25 -7.44
CA SER A 236 1.94 -4.13 -8.53
C SER A 236 3.40 -3.84 -8.93
N TRP A 237 3.79 -2.56 -8.97
CA TRP A 237 5.18 -2.16 -9.24
C TRP A 237 6.14 -2.66 -8.16
N TRP A 238 5.81 -2.43 -6.89
CA TRP A 238 6.69 -2.80 -5.78
C TRP A 238 6.84 -4.32 -5.66
N VAL A 239 5.74 -5.07 -5.75
CA VAL A 239 5.78 -6.54 -5.68
C VAL A 239 6.60 -7.10 -6.84
N ALA A 240 6.39 -6.61 -8.08
CA ALA A 240 7.15 -7.06 -9.24
C ALA A 240 8.64 -6.71 -9.15
N ALA A 241 8.99 -5.55 -8.58
CA ALA A 241 10.38 -5.16 -8.38
C ALA A 241 11.08 -6.00 -7.30
N LEU A 242 10.35 -6.40 -6.25
CA LEU A 242 10.90 -7.11 -5.09
C LEU A 242 10.91 -8.64 -5.23
N ASP A 243 10.02 -9.22 -6.04
CA ASP A 243 9.84 -10.68 -6.13
C ASP A 243 10.01 -11.20 -7.56
N GLU A 244 11.12 -11.90 -7.81
CA GLU A 244 11.51 -12.38 -9.14
C GLU A 244 10.66 -13.55 -9.66
N ARG A 245 9.71 -14.06 -8.87
CA ARG A 245 8.74 -15.06 -9.34
C ARG A 245 7.74 -14.46 -10.33
N ILE A 246 7.50 -13.15 -10.29
CA ILE A 246 6.61 -12.45 -11.21
C ILE A 246 7.21 -12.44 -12.62
N LYS A 247 6.48 -13.03 -13.58
CA LYS A 247 6.85 -13.06 -15.01
C LYS A 247 6.20 -11.94 -15.82
N CYS A 248 5.10 -11.38 -15.34
CA CYS A 248 4.38 -10.29 -15.99
C CYS A 248 3.74 -9.36 -14.95
N ALA A 249 3.97 -8.05 -15.08
CA ALA A 249 3.36 -7.04 -14.24
C ALA A 249 2.55 -6.06 -15.10
N VAL A 250 1.28 -5.84 -14.74
CA VAL A 250 0.37 -4.92 -15.44
C VAL A 250 -0.18 -3.89 -14.45
N PRO A 251 0.62 -2.87 -14.08
CA PRO A 251 0.18 -1.82 -13.16
C PRO A 251 -0.75 -0.82 -13.86
N VAL A 252 -1.94 -0.56 -13.30
CA VAL A 252 -2.94 0.33 -13.91
C VAL A 252 -3.16 1.58 -13.05
N ALA A 253 -2.92 2.77 -13.63
CA ALA A 253 -3.20 4.07 -13.02
C ALA A 253 -2.62 4.24 -11.59
N GLY A 254 -1.46 3.67 -11.30
CA GLY A 254 -0.88 3.63 -9.96
C GLY A 254 0.43 4.38 -9.77
N ILE A 255 1.02 4.91 -10.84
CA ILE A 255 2.29 5.64 -10.78
C ILE A 255 2.20 6.93 -11.58
N THR A 256 3.00 7.91 -11.17
CA THR A 256 3.25 9.13 -11.93
C THR A 256 4.70 9.58 -11.74
N SER A 257 5.18 10.47 -12.60
CA SER A 257 6.50 11.09 -12.41
C SER A 257 6.45 12.14 -11.30
N MET A 258 7.61 12.54 -10.80
CA MET A 258 7.72 13.65 -9.85
C MET A 258 7.33 15.02 -10.45
N GLU A 259 7.18 15.11 -11.77
CA GLU A 259 6.82 16.33 -12.51
C GLU A 259 5.30 16.54 -12.63
N ASN A 260 4.51 15.58 -12.17
CA ASN A 260 3.06 15.68 -12.24
C ASN A 260 2.58 16.72 -11.21
N HIS A 261 2.33 17.94 -11.70
CA HIS A 261 1.80 19.08 -10.96
C HIS A 261 0.26 19.08 -10.99
#